data_AF-A0A2J0LC51-F1
#
_entry.id   AF-A0A2J0LC51-F1
#
_cell.length_a   1.000
_cell.length_b   1.000
_cell.length_c   1.000
_cell.angle_alpha   90.00
_cell.angle_beta   90.00
_cell.angle_gamma   90.00
#
_symmetry.space_group_name_H-M   'P 1'
#
loop_
_entity.id
_entity.type
_entity.pdbx_description
1 polymer ?
#
loop_
_entity_poly.entity_id
_entity_poly.type
_entity_poly.pdbx_seq_one_letter_code
_entity_poly.pdbx_strand_id
1 'polypeptide(L)'
;AIDAWVTSPERKDLIPARLMDVSQYLDLRDGLCVVTESSLEDVHLTSRVCMIRENGQPVCRARFCVRAKKSGHLTMSLRPCNPEGVSFVSDISVAKDGPGWMVNKKEPIRFNVMPQRYAFSNYQKGDVYHALYTDSTEEHIHCPSEMASAAAMFPLDADGVADVTVSVPLKEKPRTQAFVSCAQEWNDSLKEACGLEIPDEHFKFSWE
;
A
#
# COMPACT_ATOMS: atom_id res chain seq x y z
N ALA A 1 -2.57 -3.45 7.12
CA ALA A 1 -2.25 -3.76 5.72
C ALA A 1 -2.79 -2.65 4.86
N ILE A 2 -1.99 -2.25 3.87
CA ILE A 2 -2.41 -1.33 2.81
C ILE A 2 -2.37 -2.13 1.51
N ASP A 3 -3.41 -1.99 0.70
CA ASP A 3 -3.59 -2.73 -0.56
C ASP A 3 -4.28 -1.84 -1.60
N ALA A 4 -4.13 -2.17 -2.88
CA ALA A 4 -4.58 -1.33 -3.99
C ALA A 4 -5.50 -2.10 -4.94
N TRP A 5 -6.62 -1.47 -5.29
CA TRP A 5 -7.61 -2.00 -6.23
C TRP A 5 -7.86 -0.98 -7.34
N VAL A 6 -8.28 -1.44 -8.52
CA VAL A 6 -8.92 -0.57 -9.51
C VAL A 6 -10.40 -0.89 -9.51
N THR A 7 -11.22 0.08 -9.12
CA THR A 7 -12.65 -0.13 -8.92
C THR A 7 -13.47 0.77 -9.83
N SER A 8 -14.65 0.29 -10.22
CA SER A 8 -15.61 1.07 -11.00
C SER A 8 -17.04 0.91 -10.45
N PRO A 9 -17.94 1.87 -10.70
CA PRO A 9 -19.37 1.70 -10.38
C PRO A 9 -20.00 0.47 -11.06
N GLU A 10 -19.45 0.04 -12.20
CA GLU A 10 -19.88 -1.15 -12.94
C GLU A 10 -19.41 -2.48 -12.32
N ARG A 11 -18.62 -2.44 -11.24
CA ARG A 11 -18.09 -3.60 -10.48
C ARG A 11 -17.21 -4.56 -11.29
N LYS A 12 -16.60 -4.09 -12.37
CA LYS A 12 -15.51 -4.79 -13.07
C LYS A 12 -14.17 -4.39 -12.44
N ASP A 13 -13.92 -4.91 -11.25
CA ASP A 13 -12.81 -4.46 -10.42
C ASP A 13 -11.56 -5.33 -10.62
N LEU A 14 -10.40 -4.70 -10.74
CA LEU A 14 -9.11 -5.36 -10.65
C LEU A 14 -8.70 -5.37 -9.17
N ILE A 15 -8.70 -6.57 -8.58
CA ILE A 15 -8.22 -6.82 -7.21
C ILE A 15 -7.11 -7.86 -7.31
N PRO A 16 -5.84 -7.49 -7.11
CA PRO A 16 -4.70 -8.39 -7.35
C PRO A 16 -4.84 -9.76 -6.68
N ALA A 17 -5.29 -9.79 -5.43
CA ALA A 17 -5.49 -11.03 -4.67
C ALA A 17 -6.58 -11.98 -5.22
N ARG A 18 -7.35 -11.57 -6.23
CA ARG A 18 -8.36 -12.40 -6.90
C ARG A 18 -7.93 -12.86 -8.30
N LEU A 19 -6.77 -12.41 -8.78
CA LEU A 19 -6.27 -12.76 -10.10
C LEU A 19 -5.48 -14.06 -10.05
N MET A 20 -5.51 -14.82 -11.16
CA MET A 20 -4.68 -16.02 -11.32
C MET A 20 -3.25 -15.65 -11.74
N ASP A 21 -3.12 -14.65 -12.60
CA ASP A 21 -1.84 -14.24 -13.18
C ASP A 21 -1.40 -12.90 -12.59
N VAL A 22 -0.47 -12.96 -11.63
CA VAL A 22 0.19 -11.81 -11.01
C VAL A 22 1.69 -12.05 -11.06
N SER A 23 2.45 -11.06 -11.53
CA SER A 23 3.91 -11.11 -11.48
C SER A 23 4.38 -10.31 -10.27
N GLN A 24 5.28 -10.88 -9.48
CA GLN A 24 5.97 -10.15 -8.42
C GLN A 24 7.47 -10.43 -8.55
N TYR A 25 8.30 -9.42 -8.32
CA TYR A 25 9.75 -9.55 -8.36
C TYR A 25 10.42 -8.50 -7.48
N LEU A 26 11.68 -8.78 -7.12
CA LEU A 26 12.53 -7.82 -6.44
C LEU A 26 13.27 -6.96 -7.46
N ASP A 27 13.16 -5.65 -7.32
CA ASP A 27 14.00 -4.69 -8.04
C ASP A 27 15.02 -4.12 -7.05
N LEU A 28 16.31 -4.35 -7.33
CA LEU A 28 17.44 -3.98 -6.47
C LEU A 28 18.24 -2.77 -6.97
N ARG A 29 17.89 -2.21 -8.13
CA ARG A 29 18.70 -1.16 -8.81
C ARG A 29 18.89 0.08 -7.95
N ASP A 30 17.83 0.51 -7.27
CA ASP A 30 17.77 1.72 -6.43
C ASP A 30 17.34 1.38 -4.99
N GLY A 31 17.88 0.28 -4.47
CA GLY A 31 17.48 -0.28 -3.18
C GLY A 31 16.49 -1.42 -3.29
N LEU A 32 16.13 -2.01 -2.14
CA LEU A 32 15.21 -3.14 -2.10
C LEU A 32 13.76 -2.68 -2.31
N CYS A 33 13.22 -3.00 -3.48
CA CYS A 33 11.82 -2.78 -3.82
C CYS A 33 11.15 -4.09 -4.23
N VAL A 34 9.92 -4.31 -3.74
CA VAL A 34 9.01 -5.32 -4.28
C VAL A 34 8.16 -4.66 -5.35
N VAL A 35 8.20 -5.19 -6.57
CA VAL A 35 7.33 -4.77 -7.66
C VAL A 35 6.28 -5.84 -7.89
N THR A 36 5.00 -5.46 -7.92
CA THR A 36 3.90 -6.36 -8.31
C THR A 36 3.18 -5.77 -9.51
N GLU A 37 2.98 -6.59 -10.52
CA GLU A 37 2.26 -6.23 -11.74
C GLU A 37 1.04 -7.13 -11.88
N SER A 38 -0.10 -6.51 -12.13
CA SER A 38 -1.40 -7.15 -12.22
C SER A 38 -2.19 -6.58 -13.39
N SER A 39 -2.90 -7.44 -14.11
CA SER A 39 -3.72 -7.01 -15.24
C SER A 39 -5.03 -7.77 -15.32
N LEU A 40 -6.08 -7.06 -15.74
CA LEU A 40 -7.38 -7.63 -16.03
C LEU A 40 -8.00 -6.86 -17.20
N GLU A 41 -8.27 -7.54 -18.32
CA GLU A 41 -8.71 -6.90 -19.57
C GLU A 41 -7.77 -5.74 -19.96
N ASP A 42 -8.32 -4.53 -20.09
CA ASP A 42 -7.61 -3.29 -20.46
C ASP A 42 -7.11 -2.49 -19.24
N VAL A 43 -7.04 -3.11 -18.06
CA VAL A 43 -6.59 -2.47 -16.82
C VAL A 43 -5.28 -3.08 -16.38
N HIS A 44 -4.29 -2.23 -16.16
CA HIS A 44 -2.99 -2.59 -15.62
C HIS A 44 -2.74 -1.82 -14.32
N LEU A 45 -2.35 -2.53 -13.27
CA LEU A 45 -1.94 -2.00 -11.99
C LEU A 45 -0.52 -2.47 -11.68
N THR A 46 0.36 -1.51 -11.43
CA THR A 46 1.72 -1.78 -10.95
C THR A 46 1.86 -1.19 -9.55
N SER A 47 2.30 -2.00 -8.59
CA SER A 47 2.74 -1.53 -7.28
C SER A 47 4.26 -1.64 -7.18
N ARG A 48 4.87 -0.62 -6.56
CA ARG A 48 6.29 -0.62 -6.21
C ARG A 48 6.41 -0.21 -4.75
N VAL A 49 6.82 -1.15 -3.90
CA VAL A 49 6.93 -0.96 -2.46
C VAL A 49 8.38 -1.06 -2.04
N CYS A 50 8.90 0.00 -1.41
CA CYS A 50 10.29 0.09 -0.99
C CYS A 50 10.39 0.70 0.40
N MET A 51 11.47 0.40 1.11
CA MET A 51 11.88 1.16 2.29
C MET A 51 12.84 2.25 1.84
N ILE A 52 12.56 3.49 2.24
CA ILE A 52 13.41 4.65 1.93
C ILE A 52 13.70 5.44 3.21
N ARG A 53 14.64 6.37 3.15
CA ARG A 53 14.83 7.40 4.19
C ARG A 53 14.32 8.74 3.70
N GLU A 54 13.42 9.36 4.46
CA GLU A 54 12.97 10.74 4.27
C GLU A 54 13.35 11.55 5.51
N ASN A 55 14.10 12.64 5.34
CA ASN A 55 14.56 13.49 6.46
C ASN A 55 15.23 12.69 7.61
N GLY A 56 15.95 11.61 7.26
CA GLY A 56 16.61 10.71 8.21
C GLY A 56 15.71 9.60 8.78
N GLN A 57 14.39 9.70 8.65
CA GLN A 57 13.45 8.70 9.16
C GLN A 57 13.18 7.59 8.13
N PRO A 58 13.15 6.31 8.54
CA PRO A 58 12.72 5.22 7.65
C PRO A 58 11.22 5.31 7.35
N VAL A 59 10.88 5.21 6.06
CA VAL A 59 9.50 5.27 5.55
C VAL A 59 9.28 4.06 4.63
N CYS A 60 8.19 3.34 4.85
CA CYS A 60 7.68 2.40 3.86
C CYS A 60 6.90 3.20 2.82
N ARG A 61 7.41 3.25 1.58
CA ARG A 61 6.81 3.96 0.47
C ARG A 61 6.27 2.95 -0.54
N ALA A 62 4.98 3.03 -0.83
CA ALA A 62 4.29 2.22 -1.83
C ALA A 62 3.73 3.14 -2.92
N ARG A 63 4.26 3.03 -4.15
CA ARG A 63 3.74 3.73 -5.32
C ARG A 63 2.87 2.79 -6.14
N PHE A 64 1.72 3.27 -6.57
CA PHE A 64 0.73 2.54 -7.35
C PHE A 64 0.44 3.31 -8.61
N CYS A 65 0.68 2.68 -9.75
CA CYS A 65 0.41 3.24 -11.07
C CYS A 65 -0.68 2.42 -11.75
N VAL A 66 -1.71 3.08 -12.24
CA VAL A 66 -2.79 2.46 -13.02
C VAL A 66 -2.76 3.00 -14.43
N ARG A 67 -3.05 2.12 -15.40
CA ARG A 67 -3.50 2.49 -16.74
C ARG A 67 -4.74 1.68 -17.07
N ALA A 68 -5.80 2.36 -17.48
CA ALA A 68 -7.06 1.74 -17.86
C ALA A 68 -7.63 2.44 -19.10
N LYS A 69 -8.42 1.73 -19.92
CA LYS A 69 -9.21 2.37 -20.99
C LYS A 69 -10.55 2.95 -20.52
N LYS A 70 -10.93 2.70 -19.27
CA LYS A 70 -12.24 3.05 -18.69
C LYS A 70 -12.06 3.96 -17.50
N SER A 71 -13.09 4.76 -17.23
CA SER A 71 -13.17 5.55 -16.00
C SER A 71 -13.30 4.65 -14.78
N GLY A 72 -12.80 5.14 -13.65
CA GLY A 72 -12.83 4.41 -12.39
C GLY A 72 -11.98 5.10 -11.35
N HIS A 73 -11.62 4.32 -10.33
CA HIS A 73 -10.79 4.79 -9.23
C HIS A 73 -9.64 3.83 -9.01
N LEU A 74 -8.46 4.38 -8.81
CA LEU A 74 -7.43 3.70 -8.03
C LEU A 74 -7.85 3.83 -6.56
N THR A 75 -8.09 2.70 -5.90
CA THR A 75 -8.60 2.66 -4.53
C THR A 75 -7.54 2.07 -3.62
N MET A 76 -7.06 2.87 -2.67
CA MET A 76 -6.22 2.39 -1.57
C MET A 76 -7.12 1.88 -0.46
N SER A 77 -6.87 0.67 0.04
CA SER A 77 -7.55 0.12 1.20
C SER A 77 -6.59 0.03 2.39
N LEU A 78 -7.08 0.39 3.57
CA LEU A 78 -6.45 0.15 4.86
C LEU A 78 -7.29 -0.87 5.61
N ARG A 79 -6.68 -2.00 5.92
CA ARG A 79 -7.32 -3.10 6.62
C ARG A 79 -6.47 -3.57 7.79
N PRO A 80 -7.06 -4.04 8.90
CA PRO A 80 -6.33 -4.78 9.92
C PRO A 80 -5.65 -5.97 9.23
N CYS A 81 -4.34 -6.13 9.44
CA CYS A 81 -3.62 -7.30 8.90
C CYS A 81 -3.42 -8.29 10.03
N ASN A 82 -3.90 -9.50 9.83
CA ASN A 82 -3.74 -10.55 10.81
C ASN A 82 -3.10 -11.80 10.19
N PRO A 83 -1.75 -11.86 10.09
CA PRO A 83 -1.08 -13.11 9.83
C PRO A 83 -0.94 -13.95 11.13
N GLU A 84 -0.80 -13.29 12.30
CA GLU A 84 -0.47 -13.95 13.59
C GLU A 84 -1.03 -13.25 14.87
N GLY A 85 -1.81 -12.16 14.77
CA GLY A 85 -2.67 -11.69 15.88
C GLY A 85 -2.38 -10.32 16.52
N VAL A 86 -1.79 -9.32 15.83
CA VAL A 86 -1.32 -8.09 16.54
C VAL A 86 -1.49 -6.73 15.84
N SER A 87 -2.30 -6.60 14.78
CA SER A 87 -2.61 -5.26 14.22
C SER A 87 -4.03 -4.82 14.57
N PHE A 88 -4.19 -4.28 15.78
CA PHE A 88 -5.43 -3.69 16.24
C PHE A 88 -5.65 -2.31 15.62
N VAL A 89 -6.76 -2.16 14.89
CA VAL A 89 -7.15 -0.88 14.28
C VAL A 89 -8.49 -0.48 14.86
N SER A 90 -8.45 0.30 15.94
CA SER A 90 -9.64 0.78 16.64
C SER A 90 -10.21 2.05 16.01
N ASP A 91 -9.34 2.95 15.56
CA ASP A 91 -9.74 4.27 15.07
C ASP A 91 -9.02 4.59 13.75
N ILE A 92 -9.76 5.10 12.77
CA ILE A 92 -9.19 5.66 11.54
C ILE A 92 -9.92 6.99 11.28
N SER A 93 -9.18 8.08 11.09
CA SER A 93 -9.73 9.35 10.57
C SER A 93 -8.98 9.82 9.33
N VAL A 94 -9.62 10.69 8.55
CA VAL A 94 -8.94 11.52 7.57
C VAL A 94 -7.91 12.41 8.29
N ALA A 95 -6.71 12.53 7.71
CA ALA A 95 -5.66 13.37 8.26
C ALA A 95 -6.01 14.87 8.10
N LYS A 96 -5.73 15.69 9.12
CA LYS A 96 -6.09 17.12 9.13
C LYS A 96 -5.06 18.02 8.44
N ASP A 97 -3.84 17.53 8.32
CA ASP A 97 -2.65 18.25 7.86
C ASP A 97 -2.22 17.84 6.44
N GLY A 98 -3.11 17.18 5.70
CA GLY A 98 -2.87 16.83 4.30
C GLY A 98 -3.59 15.55 3.86
N PRO A 99 -3.37 15.10 2.63
CA PRO A 99 -3.91 13.86 2.11
C PRO A 99 -3.43 12.65 2.91
N GLY A 100 -4.35 11.87 3.47
CA GLY A 100 -3.96 10.72 4.28
C GLY A 100 -4.98 10.29 5.31
N TRP A 101 -4.54 9.33 6.13
CA TRP A 101 -5.24 8.86 7.32
C TRP A 101 -4.41 9.08 8.58
N MET A 102 -5.11 9.13 9.70
CA MET A 102 -4.56 8.96 11.04
C MET A 102 -5.12 7.67 11.63
N VAL A 103 -4.25 6.70 11.88
CA VAL A 103 -4.61 5.41 12.47
C VAL A 103 -4.33 5.42 13.97
N ASN A 104 -5.31 4.98 14.76
CA ASN A 104 -5.28 4.94 16.22
C ASN A 104 -4.80 6.25 16.86
N LYS A 105 -5.10 7.39 16.21
CA LYS A 105 -4.71 8.76 16.62
C LYS A 105 -3.19 8.99 16.73
N LYS A 106 -2.36 8.10 16.16
CA LYS A 106 -0.89 8.10 16.35
C LYS A 106 -0.09 7.84 15.09
N GLU A 107 -0.61 7.05 14.16
CA GLU A 107 0.14 6.57 13.01
C GLU A 107 -0.39 7.23 11.73
N PRO A 108 0.34 8.23 11.21
CA PRO A 108 -0.06 8.88 9.97
C PRO A 108 0.25 7.97 8.78
N ILE A 109 -0.71 7.86 7.86
CA ILE A 109 -0.52 7.32 6.51
C ILE A 109 -0.71 8.50 5.56
N ARG A 110 0.28 8.79 4.72
CA ARG A 110 0.25 9.95 3.83
C ARG A 110 0.06 9.51 2.39
N PHE A 111 -0.68 10.31 1.63
CA PHE A 111 -0.73 10.19 0.17
C PHE A 111 -0.03 11.39 -0.46
N ASN A 112 0.44 11.25 -1.70
CA ASN A 112 0.98 12.38 -2.47
C ASN A 112 -0.12 13.29 -3.05
N VAL A 113 -1.34 12.77 -3.23
CA VAL A 113 -2.48 13.48 -3.83
C VAL A 113 -3.72 13.36 -2.95
N MET A 114 -4.66 14.30 -3.07
CA MET A 114 -5.93 14.26 -2.34
C MET A 114 -6.87 13.20 -2.95
N PRO A 115 -7.42 12.27 -2.15
CA PRO A 115 -8.49 11.39 -2.60
C PRO A 115 -9.74 12.21 -2.94
N GLN A 116 -10.50 11.76 -3.94
CA GLN A 116 -11.82 12.32 -4.23
C GLN A 116 -12.83 11.91 -3.15
N ARG A 117 -12.66 10.73 -2.56
CA ARG A 117 -13.57 10.17 -1.57
C ARG A 117 -12.82 9.30 -0.56
N TYR A 118 -13.36 9.28 0.65
CA TYR A 118 -13.06 8.29 1.66
C TYR A 118 -14.28 7.41 1.94
N ALA A 119 -14.04 6.14 2.25
CA ALA A 119 -15.03 5.21 2.76
C ALA A 119 -14.48 4.53 4.02
N PHE A 120 -15.38 4.17 4.93
CA PHE A 120 -15.03 3.55 6.20
C PHE A 120 -15.96 2.37 6.49
N SER A 121 -15.42 1.35 7.13
CA SER A 121 -16.21 0.20 7.60
C SER A 121 -15.66 -0.35 8.92
N ASN A 122 -16.48 -1.15 9.59
CA ASN A 122 -16.14 -1.81 10.84
C ASN A 122 -16.49 -3.30 10.76
N TYR A 123 -16.11 -4.05 11.79
CA TYR A 123 -16.35 -5.48 11.88
C TYR A 123 -17.79 -5.90 11.55
N GLN A 124 -18.78 -5.16 12.06
CA GLN A 124 -20.20 -5.50 11.89
C GLN A 124 -20.69 -5.29 10.45
N LYS A 125 -20.16 -4.28 9.76
CA LYS A 125 -20.52 -3.95 8.37
C LYS A 125 -19.71 -4.75 7.35
N GLY A 126 -18.66 -5.45 7.78
CA GLY A 126 -17.75 -6.20 6.92
C GLY A 126 -16.64 -5.33 6.32
N ASP A 127 -16.03 -5.80 5.23
CA ASP A 127 -14.91 -5.12 4.59
C ASP A 127 -15.34 -3.80 3.92
N VAL A 128 -14.47 -2.78 3.98
CA VAL A 128 -14.69 -1.46 3.36
C VAL A 128 -14.94 -1.52 1.86
N TYR A 129 -14.55 -2.59 1.17
CA TYR A 129 -14.90 -2.85 -0.23
C TYR A 129 -16.40 -2.70 -0.50
N HIS A 130 -17.27 -3.08 0.44
CA HIS A 130 -18.72 -2.95 0.28
C HIS A 130 -19.24 -1.51 0.42
N ALA A 131 -18.42 -0.59 0.94
CA ALA A 131 -18.79 0.79 1.23
C ALA A 131 -18.26 1.80 0.19
N LEU A 132 -17.47 1.39 -0.80
CA LEU A 132 -16.77 2.30 -1.74
C LEU A 132 -17.69 3.28 -2.46
N TYR A 133 -18.83 2.80 -2.95
CA TYR A 133 -19.79 3.60 -3.71
C TYR A 133 -21.05 3.95 -2.91
N THR A 134 -20.99 3.86 -1.57
CA THR A 134 -22.09 4.24 -0.68
C THR A 134 -21.94 5.70 -0.24
N ASP A 135 -23.03 6.46 -0.29
CA ASP A 135 -23.09 7.83 0.18
C ASP A 135 -22.76 7.95 1.67
N SER A 136 -21.64 8.62 1.94
CA SER A 136 -21.11 8.86 3.28
C SER A 136 -20.23 10.10 3.23
N THR A 137 -20.40 10.94 4.24
CA THR A 137 -19.54 12.08 4.55
C THR A 137 -18.76 11.84 5.83
N GLU A 138 -18.68 10.60 6.28
CA GLU A 138 -17.88 10.24 7.46
C GLU A 138 -16.41 10.48 7.17
N GLU A 139 -15.72 11.14 8.10
CA GLU A 139 -14.27 11.37 8.04
C GLU A 139 -13.53 10.57 9.11
N HIS A 140 -14.25 9.73 9.87
CA HIS A 140 -13.73 8.99 10.99
C HIS A 140 -14.59 7.77 11.30
N ILE A 141 -13.94 6.68 11.73
CA ILE A 141 -14.60 5.51 12.27
C ILE A 141 -13.92 5.01 13.53
N HIS A 142 -14.74 4.52 14.46
CA HIS A 142 -14.32 3.79 15.64
C HIS A 142 -14.90 2.37 15.61
N CYS A 143 -14.06 1.36 15.85
CA CYS A 143 -14.44 -0.04 15.93
C CYS A 143 -13.98 -0.63 17.27
N PRO A 144 -14.91 -0.94 18.20
CA PRO A 144 -14.58 -1.56 19.48
C PRO A 144 -13.92 -2.94 19.35
N SER A 145 -14.18 -3.63 18.24
CA SER A 145 -13.56 -4.92 17.92
C SER A 145 -12.18 -4.79 17.29
N GLU A 146 -11.63 -3.57 17.20
CA GLU A 146 -10.28 -3.28 16.67
C GLU A 146 -10.07 -3.75 15.22
N MET A 147 -11.16 -3.77 14.46
CA MET A 147 -11.22 -4.21 13.07
C MET A 147 -11.78 -3.12 12.15
N ALA A 148 -11.45 -1.85 12.42
CA ALA A 148 -11.81 -0.76 11.53
C ALA A 148 -11.04 -0.89 10.21
N SER A 149 -11.72 -0.58 9.10
CA SER A 149 -11.13 -0.53 7.76
C SER A 149 -11.53 0.76 7.05
N ALA A 150 -10.69 1.22 6.13
CA ALA A 150 -10.90 2.46 5.38
C ALA A 150 -10.45 2.30 3.92
N ALA A 151 -11.01 3.12 3.03
CA ALA A 151 -10.61 3.20 1.64
C ALA A 151 -10.56 4.64 1.16
N ALA A 152 -9.57 4.94 0.33
CA ALA A 152 -9.34 6.25 -0.27
C ALA A 152 -9.34 6.08 -1.78
N MET A 153 -10.22 6.82 -2.46
CA MET A 153 -10.50 6.64 -3.88
C MET A 153 -9.95 7.82 -4.67
N PHE A 154 -9.09 7.51 -5.64
CA PHE A 154 -8.42 8.46 -6.50
C PHE A 154 -8.97 8.29 -7.92
N PRO A 155 -9.56 9.33 -8.53
CA PRO A 155 -10.13 9.20 -9.85
C PRO A 155 -9.01 8.95 -10.86
N LEU A 156 -9.26 8.07 -11.83
CA LEU A 156 -8.43 7.99 -13.02
C LEU A 156 -8.65 9.28 -13.84
N ASP A 157 -7.58 9.80 -14.43
CA ASP A 157 -7.66 10.99 -15.29
C ASP A 157 -8.34 10.68 -16.65
N ALA A 158 -8.39 11.68 -17.54
CA ALA A 158 -9.02 11.54 -18.85
C ALA A 158 -8.34 10.49 -19.75
N ASP A 159 -7.06 10.20 -19.49
CA ASP A 159 -6.27 9.18 -20.20
C ASP A 159 -6.36 7.81 -19.48
N GLY A 160 -7.16 7.72 -18.41
CA GLY A 160 -7.34 6.53 -17.61
C GLY A 160 -6.12 6.16 -16.76
N VAL A 161 -5.33 7.16 -16.39
CA VAL A 161 -4.10 7.00 -15.61
C VAL A 161 -4.29 7.53 -14.19
N ALA A 162 -3.65 6.88 -13.22
CA ALA A 162 -3.45 7.43 -11.88
C ALA A 162 -2.10 6.99 -11.32
N ASP A 163 -1.48 7.86 -10.51
CA ASP A 163 -0.21 7.62 -9.84
C ASP A 163 -0.27 8.12 -8.40
N VAL A 164 -0.39 7.16 -7.47
CA VAL A 164 -0.58 7.44 -6.05
C VAL A 164 0.57 6.82 -5.28
N THR A 165 1.22 7.63 -4.47
CA THR A 165 2.25 7.20 -3.52
C THR A 165 1.69 7.27 -2.11
N VAL A 166 1.71 6.13 -1.42
CA VAL A 166 1.40 5.98 0.00
C VAL A 166 2.69 5.92 0.79
N SER A 167 2.79 6.71 1.85
CA SER A 167 3.96 6.75 2.73
C SER A 167 3.56 6.48 4.17
N VAL A 168 4.20 5.47 4.78
CA VAL A 168 3.98 5.06 6.17
C VAL A 168 5.30 5.20 6.93
N PRO A 169 5.42 6.22 7.81
CA PRO A 169 6.61 6.37 8.64
C PRO A 169 6.76 5.17 9.58
N LEU A 170 7.95 4.58 9.59
CA LEU A 170 8.26 3.47 10.49
C LEU A 170 8.73 4.05 11.84
N LYS A 171 8.20 3.51 12.93
CA LYS A 171 8.68 3.84 14.28
C LYS A 171 10.01 3.12 14.48
N GLU A 172 11.09 3.87 14.67
CA GLU A 172 12.33 3.28 15.17
C GLU A 172 12.08 2.84 16.62
N LYS A 173 12.16 1.54 16.89
CA LYS A 173 12.33 1.09 18.27
C LYS A 173 13.69 1.62 18.74
N PRO A 174 13.81 2.23 19.92
CA PRO A 174 15.12 2.63 20.45
C PRO A 174 15.98 1.38 20.55
N ARG A 175 16.98 1.24 19.67
CA ARG A 175 17.93 0.15 19.70
C ARG A 175 19.01 0.47 20.73
N THR A 176 19.10 -0.35 21.76
CA THR A 176 20.28 -0.47 22.63
C THR A 176 21.42 -1.13 21.84
N GLN A 177 22.04 -0.37 20.96
CA GLN A 177 23.39 -0.52 20.39
C GLN A 177 23.39 0.22 19.04
N ALA A 178 24.21 1.27 19.00
CA ALA A 178 24.48 2.02 17.79
C ALA A 178 25.16 1.08 16.79
N PHE A 179 24.41 0.60 15.80
CA PHE A 179 25.03 0.22 14.56
C PHE A 179 25.60 1.48 13.94
N VAL A 180 26.91 1.44 13.73
CA VAL A 180 27.70 2.51 13.13
C VAL A 180 27.03 2.95 11.82
N SER A 181 26.97 4.25 11.67
CA SER A 181 26.46 5.03 10.56
C SER A 181 26.96 4.56 9.18
N CYS A 182 26.11 4.80 8.17
CA CYS A 182 26.38 4.69 6.72
C CYS A 182 26.29 3.29 6.10
N ALA A 183 25.08 2.73 6.05
CA ALA A 183 24.62 2.22 4.77
C ALA A 183 23.89 3.39 4.09
N GLN A 184 24.63 4.24 3.41
CA GLN A 184 24.05 5.41 2.74
C GLN A 184 23.21 4.97 1.53
N GLU A 185 23.52 3.79 0.98
CA GLU A 185 22.77 3.17 -0.10
C GLU A 185 22.69 1.65 0.15
N TRP A 186 21.57 1.00 -0.21
CA TRP A 186 21.39 -0.45 -0.13
C TRP A 186 22.56 -1.22 -0.78
N ASN A 187 23.11 -0.66 -1.85
CA ASN A 187 24.29 -1.18 -2.53
C ASN A 187 25.51 -1.31 -1.61
N ASP A 188 25.69 -0.40 -0.64
CA ASP A 188 26.79 -0.49 0.33
C ASP A 188 26.62 -1.68 1.29
N SER A 189 25.37 -1.98 1.69
CA SER A 189 25.08 -3.15 2.53
C SER A 189 25.31 -4.48 1.82
N LEU A 190 25.23 -4.49 0.49
CA LEU A 190 25.43 -5.69 -0.33
C LEU A 190 26.89 -5.89 -0.78
N LYS A 191 27.78 -4.91 -0.61
CA LYS A 191 29.20 -5.00 -1.06
C LYS A 191 29.96 -6.18 -0.47
N GLU A 192 29.66 -6.56 0.77
CA GLU A 192 30.32 -7.67 1.46
C GLU A 192 29.49 -8.96 1.46
N ALA A 193 28.34 -8.95 0.79
CA ALA A 193 27.47 -10.12 0.72
C ALA A 193 27.95 -11.12 -0.33
N CYS A 194 27.93 -12.41 -0.02
CA CYS A 194 28.13 -13.46 -1.01
C CYS A 194 26.93 -13.50 -1.97
N GLY A 195 27.19 -13.39 -3.28
CA GLY A 195 26.18 -13.58 -4.32
C GLY A 195 25.96 -15.05 -4.64
N LEU A 196 24.71 -15.46 -4.81
CA LEU A 196 24.34 -16.80 -5.28
C LEU A 196 23.85 -16.68 -6.74
N GLU A 197 24.57 -17.28 -7.68
CA GLU A 197 24.14 -17.37 -9.07
C GLU A 197 23.40 -18.68 -9.30
N ILE A 198 22.08 -18.60 -9.49
CA ILE A 198 21.24 -19.75 -9.83
C ILE A 198 20.95 -19.71 -11.33
N PRO A 199 21.35 -20.73 -12.12
CA PRO A 199 21.15 -20.74 -13.58
C PRO A 199 19.68 -20.82 -14.00
N ASP A 200 18.83 -21.41 -13.16
CA ASP A 200 17.40 -21.56 -13.40
C ASP A 200 16.63 -20.39 -12.77
N GLU A 201 15.90 -19.65 -13.59
CA GLU A 201 15.17 -18.46 -13.16
C GLU A 201 14.04 -18.79 -12.18
N HIS A 202 13.46 -19.99 -12.23
CA HIS A 202 12.40 -20.41 -11.31
C HIS A 202 12.91 -20.63 -9.87
N PHE A 203 14.23 -20.81 -9.69
CA PHE A 203 14.83 -21.07 -8.39
C PHE A 203 15.57 -19.85 -7.81
N LYS A 204 15.69 -18.74 -8.58
CA LYS A 204 16.30 -17.49 -8.08
C LYS A 204 15.47 -16.83 -6.98
N PHE A 205 14.15 -17.05 -6.97
CA PHE A 205 13.21 -16.48 -6.02
C PHE A 205 12.22 -17.57 -5.62
N SER A 206 12.21 -17.94 -4.33
CA SER A 206 11.29 -18.96 -3.81
C SER A 206 9.87 -18.41 -3.78
N TRP A 207 8.97 -18.98 -4.57
CA TRP A 207 7.53 -18.76 -4.46
C TRP A 207 6.90 -20.04 -3.90
N GLU A 208 6.24 -19.93 -2.75
CA GLU A 208 5.13 -20.80 -2.34
C GLU A 208 3.99 -19.91 -1.85
#